data_AF-A0A8J7NCY4-F1
#
_entry.id   AF-A0A8J7NCY4-F1
#
_cell.length_a   1.000
_cell.length_b   1.000
_cell.length_c   1.000
_cell.angle_alpha   90.00
_cell.angle_beta   90.00
_cell.angle_gamma   90.00
#
_symmetry.space_group_name_H-M   'P 1'
#
loop_
_entity.id
_entity.type
_entity.pdbx_description
1 polymer ?
#
loop_
_entity_poly.entity_id
_entity_poly.type
_entity_poly.pdbx_seq_one_letter_code
_entity_poly.pdbx_strand_id
1 'polypeptide(L)'
;MLWARTGREAYDAAVAEVWTLPPVAAGVALAEAAPALVHAAVLAANGHNTQPWRFILAPDGIAIRPDFSRRTPVVDPDDHHLYASLGCAAENLVTAAAASGFAAGVEAGPEGVFVHLDPAPPQSSPRAAAIPRRQCVRFDYDGRPVASDEVAALLAAAGVPGVAGEIFTDRRDIDRITDLVVAGNSVQMGDPAFMAELTQWVRFNGHQAATTRDGLFAGATGAPEVAAWLGRRLFDVAVSADGENAKYHRQLASSAGVMVLVADTDDPAGWIAAGRAAQRFALEATVLDLRYASVNQPVEVLSVRPDLMRFLGT
;
A
#
# COMPACT_ATOMS: atom_id res chain seq x y z
N MET A 1 0.15 1.39 32.69
CA MET A 1 1.51 0.87 32.45
C MET A 1 1.56 -0.64 32.23
N LEU A 2 0.74 -1.48 32.90
CA LEU A 2 0.62 -2.92 32.54
C LEU A 2 -0.16 -3.16 31.23
N TRP A 3 -1.30 -2.48 31.04
CA TRP A 3 -2.19 -2.66 29.88
C TRP A 3 -1.56 -2.29 28.52
N ALA A 4 -0.66 -1.29 28.49
CA ALA A 4 0.06 -0.92 27.28
C ALA A 4 1.10 -1.98 26.89
N ARG A 5 1.75 -2.61 27.88
CA ARG A 5 2.74 -3.68 27.65
C ARG A 5 2.09 -4.94 27.09
N THR A 6 0.96 -5.36 27.68
CA THR A 6 0.20 -6.51 27.17
C THR A 6 -0.44 -6.24 25.81
N GLY A 7 -0.83 -4.99 25.54
CA GLY A 7 -1.34 -4.57 24.22
C GLY A 7 -0.27 -4.69 23.12
N ARG A 8 0.96 -4.25 23.40
CA ARG A 8 2.08 -4.38 22.45
C ARG A 8 2.48 -5.82 22.21
N GLU A 9 2.57 -6.64 23.26
CA GLU A 9 2.87 -8.08 23.12
C GLU A 9 1.80 -8.79 22.26
N ALA A 10 0.52 -8.45 22.43
CA ALA A 10 -0.56 -9.00 21.59
C ALA A 10 -0.45 -8.56 20.13
N TYR A 11 -0.07 -7.30 19.88
CA TYR A 11 0.18 -6.80 18.53
C TYR A 11 1.37 -7.50 17.87
N ASP A 12 2.50 -7.61 18.58
CA ASP A 12 3.71 -8.25 18.06
C ASP A 12 3.46 -9.74 17.75
N ALA A 13 2.68 -10.44 18.58
CA ALA A 13 2.25 -11.81 18.30
C ALA A 13 1.36 -11.91 17.05
N ALA A 14 0.39 -11.00 16.89
CA ALA A 14 -0.46 -10.97 15.70
C ALA A 14 0.36 -10.66 14.43
N VAL A 15 1.36 -9.78 14.51
CA VAL A 15 2.27 -9.50 13.40
C VAL A 15 3.09 -10.74 13.04
N ALA A 16 3.67 -11.43 14.04
CA ALA A 16 4.46 -12.63 13.80
C ALA A 16 3.64 -13.76 13.13
N GLU A 17 2.38 -13.93 13.52
CA GLU A 17 1.43 -14.84 12.88
C GLU A 17 1.15 -14.42 11.43
N VAL A 18 0.76 -13.17 11.22
CA VAL A 18 0.30 -12.67 9.90
C VAL A 18 1.44 -12.58 8.89
N TRP A 19 2.68 -12.31 9.31
CA TRP A 19 3.83 -12.19 8.40
C TRP A 19 4.54 -13.51 8.16
N THR A 20 4.06 -14.61 8.74
CA THR A 20 4.55 -15.95 8.41
C THR A 20 3.65 -16.56 7.34
N LEU A 21 4.13 -16.58 6.10
CA LEU A 21 3.39 -17.21 5.01
C LEU A 21 3.40 -18.74 5.16
N PRO A 22 2.25 -19.42 5.06
CA PRO A 22 2.20 -20.87 5.06
C PRO A 22 2.90 -21.43 3.81
N PRO A 23 3.62 -22.55 3.91
CA PRO A 23 4.22 -23.18 2.76
C PRO A 23 3.14 -23.70 1.81
N VAL A 24 3.38 -23.59 0.50
CA VAL A 24 2.57 -24.26 -0.52
C VAL A 24 3.40 -25.40 -1.10
N ALA A 25 2.92 -26.63 -0.96
CA ALA A 25 3.57 -27.76 -1.58
C ALA A 25 3.44 -27.68 -3.10
N ALA A 26 4.51 -28.02 -3.83
CA ALA A 26 4.46 -28.04 -5.28
C ALA A 26 3.49 -29.12 -5.80
N GLY A 27 2.71 -28.80 -6.82
CA GLY A 27 1.81 -29.75 -7.49
C GLY A 27 0.51 -30.05 -6.75
N VAL A 28 0.17 -29.28 -5.71
CA VAL A 28 -1.15 -29.37 -5.06
C VAL A 28 -2.25 -28.76 -5.93
N ALA A 29 -3.50 -29.15 -5.67
CA ALA A 29 -4.65 -28.56 -6.33
C ALA A 29 -4.85 -27.09 -5.90
N LEU A 30 -5.44 -26.27 -6.78
CA LEU A 30 -5.72 -24.86 -6.48
C LEU A 30 -6.50 -24.67 -5.17
N ALA A 31 -7.51 -25.51 -4.91
CA ALA A 31 -8.30 -25.42 -3.69
C ALA A 31 -7.47 -25.59 -2.40
N GLU A 32 -6.38 -26.37 -2.47
CA GLU A 32 -5.46 -26.57 -1.35
C GLU A 32 -4.44 -25.44 -1.23
N ALA A 33 -3.97 -24.87 -2.35
CA ALA A 33 -3.07 -23.72 -2.37
C ALA A 33 -3.75 -22.38 -2.01
N ALA A 34 -5.05 -22.25 -2.29
CA ALA A 34 -5.78 -20.98 -2.23
C ALA A 34 -5.65 -20.24 -0.89
N PRO A 35 -5.76 -20.86 0.30
CA PRO A 35 -5.59 -20.16 1.57
C PRO A 35 -4.22 -19.47 1.70
N ALA A 36 -3.15 -20.12 1.25
CA ALA A 36 -1.80 -19.57 1.30
C ALA A 36 -1.60 -18.43 0.29
N LEU A 37 -2.16 -18.57 -0.92
CA LEU A 37 -2.13 -17.52 -1.94
C LEU A 37 -2.91 -16.28 -1.49
N VAL A 38 -4.07 -16.47 -0.85
CA VAL A 38 -4.85 -15.39 -0.25
C VAL A 38 -4.10 -14.76 0.93
N HIS A 39 -3.40 -15.55 1.76
CA HIS A 39 -2.56 -15.01 2.84
C HIS A 39 -1.46 -14.11 2.28
N ALA A 40 -0.79 -14.50 1.19
CA ALA A 40 0.15 -13.61 0.51
C ALA A 40 -0.52 -12.34 -0.03
N ALA A 41 -1.70 -12.46 -0.61
CA ALA A 41 -2.47 -11.34 -1.14
C ALA A 41 -2.84 -10.29 -0.08
N VAL A 42 -3.25 -10.71 1.13
CA VAL A 42 -3.66 -9.77 2.20
C VAL A 42 -2.51 -8.94 2.78
N LEU A 43 -1.25 -9.31 2.52
CA LEU A 43 -0.07 -8.52 2.91
C LEU A 43 0.24 -7.36 1.94
N ALA A 44 -0.62 -7.15 0.94
CA ALA A 44 -0.51 -6.09 -0.04
C ALA A 44 -0.64 -4.69 0.59
N ALA A 45 0.04 -3.71 -0.01
CA ALA A 45 -0.16 -2.32 0.34
C ALA A 45 -1.59 -1.87 0.00
N ASN A 46 -2.22 -1.11 0.90
CA ASN A 46 -3.56 -0.58 0.70
C ASN A 46 -3.79 0.69 1.54
N GLY A 47 -4.71 1.54 1.10
CA GLY A 47 -5.02 2.82 1.75
C GLY A 47 -5.50 2.64 3.19
N HIS A 48 -4.89 3.37 4.13
CA HIS A 48 -5.21 3.33 5.57
C HIS A 48 -5.18 1.94 6.22
N ASN A 49 -4.60 0.94 5.54
CA ASN A 49 -4.70 -0.48 5.93
C ASN A 49 -6.17 -0.96 6.10
N THR A 50 -7.09 -0.45 5.26
CA THR A 50 -8.53 -0.78 5.24
C THR A 50 -8.80 -2.21 4.78
N GLN A 51 -7.93 -2.78 3.95
CA GLN A 51 -8.01 -4.11 3.33
C GLN A 51 -9.34 -4.31 2.57
N PRO A 52 -9.63 -3.52 1.53
CA PRO A 52 -10.97 -3.37 0.98
C PRO A 52 -11.30 -4.43 -0.08
N TRP A 53 -11.00 -5.69 0.22
CA TRP A 53 -11.11 -6.80 -0.73
C TRP A 53 -11.89 -7.99 -0.17
N ARG A 54 -12.55 -8.73 -1.08
CA ARG A 54 -13.15 -10.04 -0.82
C ARG A 54 -12.63 -11.06 -1.82
N PHE A 55 -12.08 -12.16 -1.32
CA PHE A 55 -11.57 -13.25 -2.14
C PHE A 55 -12.65 -14.32 -2.34
N ILE A 56 -12.85 -14.74 -3.59
CA ILE A 56 -13.79 -15.81 -3.95
C ILE A 56 -13.00 -16.84 -4.75
N LEU A 57 -12.92 -18.06 -4.22
CA LEU A 57 -12.31 -19.19 -4.93
C LEU A 57 -13.25 -19.69 -6.03
N ALA A 58 -12.73 -19.77 -7.25
CA ALA A 58 -13.36 -20.39 -8.41
C ALA A 58 -12.59 -21.66 -8.81
N PRO A 59 -13.14 -22.52 -9.69
CA PRO A 59 -12.46 -23.75 -10.13
C PRO A 59 -11.10 -23.51 -10.82
N ASP A 60 -10.95 -22.40 -11.52
CA ASP A 60 -9.84 -22.03 -12.40
C ASP A 60 -9.06 -20.80 -11.91
N GLY A 61 -9.39 -20.25 -10.74
CA GLY A 61 -8.76 -19.04 -10.26
C GLY A 61 -9.33 -18.48 -8.96
N ILE A 62 -8.91 -17.25 -8.65
CA ILE A 62 -9.37 -16.51 -7.48
C ILE A 62 -9.84 -15.13 -7.93
N ALA A 63 -11.10 -14.81 -7.64
CA ALA A 63 -11.63 -13.46 -7.84
C ALA A 63 -11.35 -12.58 -6.60
N ILE A 64 -10.98 -11.33 -6.84
CA ILE A 64 -10.79 -10.29 -5.82
C ILE A 64 -11.81 -9.19 -6.10
N ARG A 65 -12.86 -9.12 -5.27
CA ARG A 65 -13.96 -8.16 -5.41
C ARG A 65 -13.77 -6.97 -4.47
N PRO A 66 -14.20 -5.76 -4.86
CA PRO A 66 -14.15 -4.58 -4.00
C PRO A 66 -15.08 -4.76 -2.79
N ASP A 67 -14.60 -4.46 -1.58
CA ASP A 67 -15.43 -4.36 -0.38
C ASP A 67 -15.81 -2.91 -0.09
N PHE A 68 -16.92 -2.45 -0.66
CA PHE A 68 -17.40 -1.08 -0.44
C PHE A 68 -17.83 -0.78 1.00
N SER A 69 -17.93 -1.77 1.90
CA SER A 69 -18.13 -1.49 3.33
C SER A 69 -16.86 -0.99 4.03
N ARG A 70 -15.71 -1.14 3.37
CA ARG A 70 -14.38 -0.73 3.85
C ARG A 70 -13.81 0.47 3.07
N ARG A 71 -14.60 1.07 2.17
CA ARG A 71 -14.19 2.27 1.41
C ARG A 71 -13.99 3.47 2.33
N THR A 72 -13.25 4.46 1.83
CA THR A 72 -12.92 5.71 2.52
C THR A 72 -13.44 6.89 1.70
N PRO A 73 -14.75 7.18 1.74
CA PRO A 73 -15.39 8.10 0.79
C PRO A 73 -14.94 9.55 0.92
N VAL A 74 -14.27 9.95 2.01
CA VAL A 74 -13.75 11.32 2.15
C VAL A 74 -12.36 11.44 1.54
N VAL A 75 -11.41 10.56 1.88
CA VAL A 75 -10.06 10.59 1.30
C VAL A 75 -10.00 10.05 -0.13
N ASP A 76 -10.89 9.13 -0.49
CA ASP A 76 -10.95 8.43 -1.78
C ASP A 76 -12.37 8.50 -2.36
N PRO A 77 -12.83 9.69 -2.79
CA PRO A 77 -14.23 9.92 -3.18
C PRO A 77 -14.67 9.17 -4.45
N ASP A 78 -13.73 8.87 -5.35
CA ASP A 78 -13.90 8.13 -6.61
C ASP A 78 -13.51 6.64 -6.50
N ASP A 79 -13.16 6.17 -5.30
CA ASP A 79 -12.75 4.79 -5.00
C ASP A 79 -11.48 4.32 -5.76
N HIS A 80 -10.69 5.22 -6.34
CA HIS A 80 -9.49 4.85 -7.11
C HIS A 80 -8.43 4.13 -6.27
N HIS A 81 -8.27 4.50 -4.99
CA HIS A 81 -7.36 3.81 -4.08
C HIS A 81 -7.90 2.47 -3.59
N LEU A 82 -9.22 2.31 -3.51
CA LEU A 82 -9.84 1.00 -3.31
C LEU A 82 -9.43 0.05 -4.45
N TYR A 83 -9.59 0.45 -5.70
CA TYR A 83 -9.22 -0.38 -6.86
C TYR A 83 -7.71 -0.58 -7.00
N ALA A 84 -6.90 0.44 -6.71
CA ALA A 84 -5.44 0.27 -6.65
C ALA A 84 -5.03 -0.76 -5.58
N SER A 85 -5.71 -0.77 -4.43
CA SER A 85 -5.47 -1.76 -3.36
C SER A 85 -5.77 -3.19 -3.84
N LEU A 86 -6.83 -3.38 -4.63
CA LEU A 86 -7.12 -4.66 -5.30
C LEU A 86 -5.99 -5.08 -6.25
N GLY A 87 -5.43 -4.13 -7.00
CA GLY A 87 -4.25 -4.35 -7.83
C GLY A 87 -3.04 -4.81 -7.02
N CYS A 88 -2.77 -4.19 -5.88
CA CYS A 88 -1.69 -4.63 -4.99
C CYS A 88 -1.91 -6.07 -4.51
N ALA A 89 -3.14 -6.41 -4.09
CA ALA A 89 -3.48 -7.77 -3.64
C ALA A 89 -3.33 -8.80 -4.76
N ALA A 90 -3.78 -8.47 -5.97
CA ALA A 90 -3.63 -9.31 -7.16
C ALA A 90 -2.16 -9.59 -7.47
N GLU A 91 -1.29 -8.57 -7.38
CA GLU A 91 0.13 -8.76 -7.70
C GLU A 91 0.86 -9.63 -6.68
N ASN A 92 0.55 -9.49 -5.39
CA ASN A 92 1.05 -10.41 -4.38
C ASN A 92 0.59 -11.85 -4.64
N LEU A 93 -0.69 -12.03 -4.99
CA LEU A 93 -1.26 -13.33 -5.32
C LEU A 93 -0.54 -13.96 -6.51
N VAL A 94 -0.38 -13.22 -7.61
CA VAL A 94 0.36 -13.65 -8.82
C VAL A 94 1.80 -14.03 -8.48
N THR A 95 2.47 -13.22 -7.66
CA THR A 95 3.86 -13.46 -7.26
C THR A 95 4.00 -14.73 -6.43
N ALA A 96 3.09 -14.95 -5.48
CA ALA A 96 3.07 -16.17 -4.66
C ALA A 96 2.67 -17.41 -5.47
N ALA A 97 1.71 -17.27 -6.39
CA ALA A 97 1.24 -18.33 -7.28
C ALA A 97 2.38 -18.87 -8.17
N ALA A 98 3.16 -17.98 -8.79
CA ALA A 98 4.33 -18.36 -9.59
C ALA A 98 5.36 -19.16 -8.77
N ALA A 99 5.63 -18.74 -7.53
CA ALA A 99 6.53 -19.47 -6.61
C ALA A 99 5.96 -20.82 -6.14
N SER A 100 4.64 -20.99 -6.24
CA SER A 100 3.92 -22.17 -5.77
C SER A 100 3.53 -23.17 -6.88
N GLY A 101 3.96 -22.91 -8.13
CA GLY A 101 3.69 -23.80 -9.25
C GLY A 101 2.39 -23.50 -10.00
N PHE A 102 2.03 -22.23 -10.11
CA PHE A 102 0.93 -21.78 -10.96
C PHE A 102 1.39 -20.68 -11.92
N ALA A 103 1.02 -20.80 -13.19
CA ALA A 103 1.03 -19.68 -14.12
C ALA A 103 -0.23 -18.84 -13.86
N ALA A 104 -0.08 -17.52 -13.77
CA ALA A 104 -1.16 -16.62 -13.42
C ALA A 104 -1.49 -15.64 -14.55
N GLY A 105 -2.77 -15.59 -14.94
CA GLY A 105 -3.34 -14.58 -15.84
C GLY A 105 -4.22 -13.62 -15.05
N VAL A 106 -4.18 -12.32 -15.36
CA VAL A 106 -4.96 -11.30 -14.62
C VAL A 106 -5.93 -10.60 -15.57
N GLU A 107 -7.21 -10.64 -15.20
CA GLU A 107 -8.26 -9.84 -15.82
C GLU A 107 -8.78 -8.83 -14.80
N ALA A 108 -8.90 -7.57 -15.20
CA ALA A 108 -9.29 -6.46 -14.33
C ALA A 108 -10.42 -5.65 -14.97
N GLY A 109 -11.33 -5.15 -14.13
CA GLY A 109 -12.43 -4.29 -14.57
C GLY A 109 -13.24 -3.75 -13.39
N PRO A 110 -14.43 -3.17 -13.65
CA PRO A 110 -15.28 -2.56 -12.62
C PRO A 110 -15.70 -3.52 -11.51
N GLU A 111 -15.83 -4.81 -11.82
CA GLU A 111 -16.19 -5.82 -10.83
C GLU A 111 -15.01 -6.25 -9.95
N GLY A 112 -13.79 -5.74 -10.18
CA GLY A 112 -12.55 -6.12 -9.49
C GLY A 112 -11.59 -6.92 -10.37
N VAL A 113 -10.88 -7.88 -9.77
CA VAL A 113 -9.85 -8.69 -10.44
C VAL A 113 -10.28 -10.16 -10.49
N PHE A 114 -9.98 -10.85 -11.58
CA PHE A 114 -9.93 -12.32 -11.62
C PHE A 114 -8.50 -12.76 -11.93
N VAL A 115 -7.94 -13.62 -11.08
CA VAL A 115 -6.63 -14.24 -11.32
C VAL A 115 -6.83 -15.69 -11.73
N HIS A 116 -6.65 -15.98 -13.01
CA HIS A 116 -6.61 -17.32 -13.58
C HIS A 116 -5.34 -18.03 -13.11
N LEU A 117 -5.44 -19.30 -12.72
CA LEU A 117 -4.35 -20.06 -12.12
C LEU A 117 -4.26 -21.46 -12.75
N ASP A 118 -3.31 -21.61 -13.66
CA ASP A 118 -3.02 -22.89 -14.32
C ASP A 118 -1.80 -23.56 -13.68
N PRO A 119 -1.81 -24.89 -13.46
CA PRO A 119 -0.62 -25.61 -12.99
C PRO A 119 0.59 -25.37 -13.89
N ALA A 120 1.73 -25.04 -13.28
CA ALA A 120 3.00 -24.80 -13.97
C ALA A 120 4.19 -25.21 -13.09
N PRO A 121 5.41 -25.37 -13.64
CA PRO A 121 6.59 -25.54 -12.82
C PRO A 121 6.81 -24.32 -11.89
N PRO A 122 7.10 -24.53 -10.59
CA PRO A 122 7.40 -23.44 -9.67
C PRO A 122 8.57 -22.59 -10.15
N GLN A 123 8.45 -21.26 -10.01
CA GLN A 123 9.48 -20.30 -10.40
C GLN A 123 10.08 -19.63 -9.18
N SER A 124 11.41 -19.62 -9.08
CA SER A 124 12.09 -18.87 -8.03
C SER A 124 11.89 -17.37 -8.26
N SER A 125 11.39 -16.67 -7.24
CA SER A 125 11.16 -15.22 -7.29
C SER A 125 11.59 -14.59 -5.96
N PRO A 126 12.68 -13.78 -5.96
CA PRO A 126 13.06 -13.00 -4.77
C PRO A 126 11.91 -12.13 -4.24
N ARG A 127 11.05 -11.63 -5.14
CA ARG A 127 9.87 -10.83 -4.78
C ARG A 127 8.83 -11.61 -3.98
N ALA A 128 8.70 -12.93 -4.18
CA ALA A 128 7.80 -13.75 -3.36
C ALA A 128 8.27 -13.80 -1.90
N ALA A 129 9.58 -13.92 -1.68
CA ALA A 129 10.18 -13.87 -0.34
C ALA A 129 10.13 -12.45 0.29
N ALA A 130 9.93 -11.41 -0.53
CA ALA A 130 9.81 -10.04 -0.07
C ALA A 130 8.40 -9.69 0.45
N ILE A 131 7.35 -10.44 0.08
CA ILE A 131 5.96 -10.18 0.48
C ILE A 131 5.80 -9.95 2.00
N PRO A 132 6.28 -10.85 2.90
CA PRO A 132 6.14 -10.65 4.34
C PRO A 132 7.11 -9.62 4.94
N ARG A 133 8.10 -9.17 4.17
CA ARG A 133 9.14 -8.22 4.61
C ARG A 133 8.85 -6.78 4.20
N ARG A 134 8.03 -6.60 3.17
CA ARG A 134 7.68 -5.31 2.58
C ARG A 134 6.92 -4.45 3.60
N GLN A 135 7.42 -3.24 3.82
CA GLN A 135 6.82 -2.27 4.73
C GLN A 135 6.75 -0.89 4.08
N CYS A 136 5.76 -0.10 4.49
CA CYS A 136 5.69 1.32 4.17
C CYS A 136 6.34 2.10 5.31
N VAL A 137 7.54 2.64 5.08
CA VAL A 137 8.41 3.21 6.11
C VAL A 137 8.37 4.74 6.03
N ARG A 138 7.61 5.35 6.94
CA ARG A 138 7.37 6.81 7.00
C ARG A 138 8.28 7.50 8.01
N PHE A 139 9.60 7.40 7.79
CA PHE A 139 10.63 8.09 8.57
C PHE A 139 11.48 8.97 7.65
N ASP A 140 12.30 9.82 8.26
CA ASP A 140 13.36 10.49 7.51
C ASP A 140 14.32 9.42 6.97
N TYR A 141 14.68 9.53 5.70
CA TYR A 141 15.61 8.62 5.04
C TYR A 141 17.06 9.09 5.26
N ASP A 142 18.04 8.27 4.86
CA ASP A 142 19.45 8.56 5.10
C ASP A 142 20.08 9.51 4.06
N GLY A 143 19.31 9.98 3.07
CA GLY A 143 19.76 10.90 2.03
C GLY A 143 20.72 10.29 1.01
N ARG A 144 21.02 8.99 1.07
CA ARG A 144 21.91 8.34 0.10
C ARG A 144 21.19 8.17 -1.24
N PRO A 145 21.83 8.49 -2.37
CA PRO A 145 21.24 8.23 -3.68
C PRO A 145 21.09 6.71 -3.91
N VAL A 146 20.07 6.32 -4.64
CA VAL A 146 19.89 4.95 -5.15
C VAL A 146 20.82 4.76 -6.36
N ALA A 147 21.47 3.60 -6.48
CA ALA A 147 22.37 3.33 -7.59
C ALA A 147 21.60 3.27 -8.92
N SER A 148 22.24 3.62 -10.04
CA SER A 148 21.55 3.71 -11.34
C SER A 148 20.98 2.38 -11.83
N ASP A 149 21.64 1.27 -11.51
CA ASP A 149 21.19 -0.08 -11.79
C ASP A 149 20.00 -0.49 -10.91
N GLU A 150 19.98 -0.08 -9.64
CA GLU A 150 18.82 -0.23 -8.76
C GLU A 150 17.62 0.59 -9.25
N VAL A 151 17.82 1.83 -9.70
CA VAL A 151 16.76 2.65 -10.33
C VAL A 151 16.19 1.95 -11.57
N ALA A 152 17.06 1.42 -12.43
CA ALA A 152 16.63 0.67 -13.61
C ALA A 152 15.87 -0.61 -13.25
N ALA A 153 16.30 -1.33 -12.21
CA ALA A 153 15.61 -2.51 -11.69
C ALA A 153 14.21 -2.16 -11.14
N LEU A 154 14.09 -1.07 -10.39
CA LEU A 154 12.80 -0.58 -9.87
C LEU A 154 11.82 -0.22 -10.99
N LEU A 155 12.28 0.51 -12.02
CA LEU A 155 11.47 0.84 -13.20
C LEU A 155 11.04 -0.42 -13.96
N ALA A 156 11.99 -1.34 -14.21
CA ALA A 156 11.71 -2.59 -14.90
C ALA A 156 10.71 -3.46 -14.12
N ALA A 157 10.87 -3.55 -12.80
CA ALA A 157 9.96 -4.30 -11.94
C ALA A 157 8.56 -3.68 -11.94
N ALA A 158 8.43 -2.35 -11.90
CA ALA A 158 7.15 -1.66 -11.94
C ALA A 158 6.41 -1.80 -13.28
N GLY A 159 7.06 -2.29 -14.33
CA GLY A 159 6.47 -2.48 -15.65
C GLY A 159 5.21 -3.36 -15.61
N VAL A 160 4.06 -2.73 -15.89
CA VAL A 160 2.76 -3.37 -16.08
C VAL A 160 2.15 -2.80 -17.36
N PRO A 161 1.56 -3.62 -18.25
CA PRO A 161 0.90 -3.10 -19.45
C PRO A 161 -0.12 -2.01 -19.10
N GLY A 162 -0.05 -0.87 -19.80
CA GLY A 162 -0.93 0.28 -19.58
C GLY A 162 -0.54 1.18 -18.40
N VAL A 163 0.67 1.02 -17.84
CA VAL A 163 1.21 1.90 -16.78
C VAL A 163 2.61 2.37 -17.15
N ALA A 164 2.79 3.69 -17.18
CA ALA A 164 4.09 4.34 -17.26
C ALA A 164 4.63 4.63 -15.84
N GLY A 165 5.92 4.39 -15.63
CA GLY A 165 6.60 4.72 -14.39
C GLY A 165 7.76 5.69 -14.64
N GLU A 166 7.87 6.71 -13.79
CA GLU A 166 8.96 7.68 -13.82
C GLU A 166 9.52 7.89 -12.42
N ILE A 167 10.86 7.89 -12.28
CA ILE A 167 11.56 8.15 -11.02
C ILE A 167 12.23 9.52 -11.10
N PHE A 168 11.81 10.42 -10.24
CA PHE A 168 12.38 11.76 -10.08
C PHE A 168 13.48 11.73 -9.02
N THR A 169 14.72 12.01 -9.43
CA THR A 169 15.89 12.13 -8.53
C THR A 169 16.48 13.55 -8.50
N ASP A 170 16.09 14.44 -9.43
CA ASP A 170 16.49 15.86 -9.38
C ASP A 170 15.79 16.55 -8.22
N ARG A 171 16.58 17.26 -7.40
CA ARG A 171 16.07 17.91 -6.17
C ARG A 171 14.96 18.91 -6.46
N ARG A 172 15.01 19.63 -7.59
CA ARG A 172 13.98 20.61 -7.97
C ARG A 172 12.66 19.92 -8.28
N ASP A 173 12.70 18.75 -8.93
CA ASP A 173 11.49 17.99 -9.22
C ASP A 173 10.89 17.38 -7.96
N ILE A 174 11.72 16.84 -7.06
CA ILE A 174 11.25 16.36 -5.75
C ILE A 174 10.67 17.53 -4.94
N ASP A 175 11.26 18.72 -4.97
CA ASP A 175 10.72 19.90 -4.28
C ASP A 175 9.36 20.32 -4.86
N ARG A 176 9.19 20.32 -6.19
CA ARG A 176 7.90 20.58 -6.84
C ARG A 176 6.83 19.55 -6.46
N ILE A 177 7.20 18.26 -6.42
CA ILE A 177 6.30 17.21 -5.93
C ILE A 177 5.97 17.41 -4.45
N THR A 178 6.95 17.85 -3.64
CA THR A 178 6.74 18.16 -2.23
C THR A 178 5.72 19.26 -2.03
N ASP A 179 5.76 20.32 -2.85
CA ASP A 179 4.77 21.41 -2.80
C ASP A 179 3.35 20.89 -3.09
N LEU A 180 3.19 19.98 -4.06
CA LEU A 180 1.90 19.34 -4.35
C LEU A 180 1.42 18.46 -3.20
N VAL A 181 2.31 17.68 -2.58
CA VAL A 181 1.99 16.85 -1.40
C VAL A 181 1.52 17.72 -0.24
N VAL A 182 2.22 18.82 0.03
CA VAL A 182 1.89 19.78 1.09
C VAL A 182 0.59 20.50 0.81
N ALA A 183 0.33 20.90 -0.44
CA ALA A 183 -0.94 21.48 -0.84
C ALA A 183 -2.11 20.52 -0.59
N GLY A 184 -1.98 19.25 -1.03
CA GLY A 184 -3.00 18.23 -0.81
C GLY A 184 -3.20 17.92 0.69
N ASN A 185 -2.11 17.77 1.45
CA ASN A 185 -2.20 17.54 2.88
C ASN A 185 -2.88 18.70 3.61
N SER A 186 -2.62 19.95 3.22
CA SER A 186 -3.26 21.13 3.81
C SER A 186 -4.77 21.14 3.58
N VAL A 187 -5.23 20.73 2.39
CA VAL A 187 -6.66 20.58 2.08
C VAL A 187 -7.28 19.49 2.97
N GLN A 188 -6.67 18.30 3.02
CA GLN A 188 -7.17 17.18 3.82
C GLN A 188 -7.23 17.52 5.33
N MET A 189 -6.14 18.04 5.90
CA MET A 189 -6.06 18.40 7.32
C MET A 189 -7.02 19.55 7.69
N GLY A 190 -7.40 20.39 6.72
CA GLY A 190 -8.38 21.46 6.89
C GLY A 190 -9.83 20.99 6.84
N ASP A 191 -10.11 19.75 6.43
CA ASP A 191 -11.45 19.18 6.31
C ASP A 191 -11.83 18.37 7.56
N PRO A 192 -12.84 18.81 8.35
CA PRO A 192 -13.32 18.05 9.50
C PRO A 192 -13.84 16.65 9.14
N ALA A 193 -14.40 16.45 7.94
CA ALA A 193 -14.87 15.14 7.50
C ALA A 193 -13.70 14.18 7.29
N PHE A 194 -12.60 14.68 6.71
CA PHE A 194 -11.38 13.91 6.52
C PHE A 194 -10.79 13.53 7.88
N MET A 195 -10.69 14.48 8.83
CA MET A 195 -10.16 14.21 10.17
C MET A 195 -10.98 13.16 10.93
N ALA A 196 -12.31 13.21 10.80
CA ALA A 196 -13.20 12.19 11.37
C ALA A 196 -12.96 10.80 10.76
N GLU A 197 -12.84 10.71 9.43
CA GLU A 197 -12.57 9.46 8.71
C GLU A 197 -11.18 8.90 9.05
N LEU A 198 -10.13 9.74 9.04
CA LEU A 198 -8.78 9.34 9.45
C LEU A 198 -8.77 8.80 10.88
N THR A 199 -9.42 9.51 11.81
CA THR A 199 -9.57 9.08 13.22
C THR A 199 -10.28 7.73 13.34
N GLN A 200 -11.23 7.41 12.46
CA GLN A 200 -11.88 6.10 12.41
C GLN A 200 -10.90 4.98 12.05
N TRP A 201 -9.90 5.25 11.22
CA TRP A 201 -8.91 4.26 10.76
C TRP A 201 -7.66 4.18 11.63
N VAL A 202 -7.46 5.07 12.59
CA VAL A 202 -6.38 4.96 13.57
C VAL A 202 -6.70 3.91 14.65
N ARG A 203 -5.71 3.09 14.99
CA ARG A 203 -5.71 2.18 16.14
C ARG A 203 -4.77 2.77 17.18
N PHE A 204 -5.30 3.14 18.34
CA PHE A 204 -4.58 3.97 19.33
C PHE A 204 -3.73 3.15 20.33
N ASN A 205 -3.88 1.82 20.34
CA ASN A 205 -3.14 0.92 21.23
C ASN A 205 -3.02 -0.48 20.60
N GLY A 206 -2.04 -1.26 21.07
CA GLY A 206 -1.74 -2.57 20.50
C GLY A 206 -2.89 -3.59 20.62
N HIS A 207 -3.71 -3.52 21.67
CA HIS A 207 -4.87 -4.40 21.80
C HIS A 207 -5.90 -4.14 20.69
N GLN A 208 -6.28 -2.87 20.48
CA GLN A 208 -7.20 -2.49 19.40
C GLN A 208 -6.66 -2.92 18.03
N ALA A 209 -5.36 -2.70 17.78
CA ALA A 209 -4.71 -3.11 16.54
C ALA A 209 -4.71 -4.65 16.37
N ALA A 210 -4.36 -5.41 17.40
CA ALA A 210 -4.34 -6.88 17.37
C ALA A 210 -5.73 -7.51 17.18
N THR A 211 -6.77 -6.90 17.75
CA THR A 211 -8.16 -7.39 17.63
C THR A 211 -8.76 -7.07 16.26
N THR A 212 -8.57 -5.85 15.77
CA THR A 212 -9.18 -5.42 14.49
C THR A 212 -8.39 -5.89 13.28
N ARG A 213 -7.06 -6.08 13.44
CA ARG A 213 -6.12 -6.50 12.39
C ARG A 213 -6.15 -5.61 11.15
N ASP A 214 -6.62 -4.37 11.28
CA ASP A 214 -6.73 -3.37 10.23
C ASP A 214 -6.41 -1.96 10.76
N GLY A 215 -6.43 -0.97 9.87
CA GLY A 215 -6.18 0.42 10.24
C GLY A 215 -4.71 0.74 10.52
N LEU A 216 -4.45 2.00 10.81
CA LEU A 216 -3.14 2.56 11.10
C LEU A 216 -2.85 2.46 12.60
N PHE A 217 -1.92 1.59 12.98
CA PHE A 217 -1.50 1.52 14.38
C PHE A 217 -0.60 2.71 14.74
N ALA A 218 -1.09 3.60 15.62
CA ALA A 218 -0.36 4.79 16.06
C ALA A 218 0.99 4.44 16.73
N GLY A 219 1.06 3.30 17.44
CA GLY A 219 2.30 2.84 18.05
C GLY A 219 3.38 2.42 17.04
N ALA A 220 3.05 2.27 15.74
CA ALA A 220 4.02 2.03 14.68
C ALA A 220 4.70 3.34 14.18
N THR A 221 4.13 4.51 14.51
CA THR A 221 4.69 5.82 14.16
C THR A 221 5.45 6.47 15.32
N GLY A 222 5.67 5.72 16.41
CA GLY A 222 6.29 6.23 17.64
C GLY A 222 5.36 7.07 18.52
N ALA A 223 4.06 7.16 18.18
CA ALA A 223 3.10 7.88 19.01
C ALA A 223 2.80 7.10 20.31
N PRO A 224 2.53 7.81 21.43
CA PRO A 224 2.15 7.16 22.68
C PRO A 224 0.87 6.33 22.56
N GLU A 225 0.86 5.14 23.14
CA GLU A 225 -0.34 4.30 23.19
C GLU A 225 -1.32 4.84 24.24
N VAL A 226 -2.58 5.02 23.83
CA VAL A 226 -3.64 5.59 24.68
C VAL A 226 -4.93 4.78 24.58
N ALA A 227 -5.80 4.93 25.58
CA ALA A 227 -7.15 4.40 25.51
C ALA A 227 -7.86 4.98 24.28
N ALA A 228 -8.58 4.15 23.53
CA ALA A 228 -9.15 4.54 22.24
C ALA A 228 -10.08 5.77 22.33
N TRP A 229 -10.90 5.86 23.39
CA TRP A 229 -11.77 7.02 23.61
C TRP A 229 -11.00 8.32 23.82
N LEU A 230 -9.84 8.25 24.49
CA LEU A 230 -8.98 9.40 24.75
C LEU A 230 -8.21 9.80 23.49
N GLY A 231 -7.70 8.81 22.74
CA GLY A 231 -7.06 9.01 21.44
C GLY A 231 -7.97 9.75 20.48
N ARG A 232 -9.21 9.28 20.30
CA ARG A 232 -10.22 9.96 19.46
C ARG A 232 -10.51 11.40 19.86
N ARG A 233 -10.39 11.74 21.15
CA ARG A 233 -10.67 13.10 21.65
C ARG A 233 -9.51 14.05 21.49
N LEU A 234 -8.28 13.53 21.50
CA LEU A 234 -7.06 14.30 21.42
C LEU A 234 -6.47 14.35 20.00
N PHE A 235 -6.91 13.47 19.11
CA PHE A 235 -6.33 13.35 17.76
C PHE A 235 -6.41 14.67 16.98
N ASP A 236 -7.59 15.28 16.92
CA ASP A 236 -7.82 16.56 16.22
C ASP A 236 -7.05 17.74 16.84
N VAL A 237 -6.57 17.59 18.08
CA VAL A 237 -5.77 18.60 18.79
C VAL A 237 -4.27 18.35 18.60
N ALA A 238 -3.87 17.08 18.48
CA ALA A 238 -2.48 16.67 18.38
C ALA A 238 -1.95 16.67 16.94
N VAL A 239 -2.83 16.55 15.95
CA VAL A 239 -2.50 16.55 14.52
C VAL A 239 -2.86 17.91 13.94
N SER A 240 -1.89 18.56 13.31
CA SER A 240 -2.08 19.84 12.62
C SER A 240 -1.51 19.80 11.20
N ALA A 241 -2.09 20.61 10.32
CA ALA A 241 -1.60 20.76 8.96
C ALA A 241 -0.12 21.15 8.93
N ASP A 242 0.29 22.15 9.72
CA ASP A 242 1.68 22.61 9.79
C ASP A 242 2.65 21.53 10.25
N GLY A 243 2.26 20.72 11.25
CA GLY A 243 3.08 19.64 11.78
C GLY A 243 3.29 18.52 10.76
N GLU A 244 2.20 18.08 10.11
CA GLU A 244 2.27 17.05 9.06
C GLU A 244 2.98 17.56 7.80
N ASN A 245 2.76 18.82 7.39
CA ASN A 245 3.48 19.44 6.28
C ASN A 245 4.99 19.50 6.54
N ALA A 246 5.41 19.93 7.74
CA ALA A 246 6.82 19.96 8.11
C ALA A 246 7.45 18.55 8.10
N LYS A 247 6.67 17.51 8.44
CA LYS A 247 7.09 16.12 8.34
C LYS A 247 7.23 15.68 6.88
N TYR A 248 6.27 15.94 5.99
CA TYR A 248 6.39 15.62 4.57
C TYR A 248 7.58 16.31 3.91
N HIS A 249 7.84 17.58 4.25
CA HIS A 249 9.04 18.28 3.80
C HIS A 249 10.32 17.55 4.19
N ARG A 250 10.50 17.13 5.45
CA ARG A 250 11.71 16.41 5.89
C ARG A 250 11.85 15.03 5.21
N GLN A 251 10.74 14.30 5.09
CA GLN A 251 10.73 12.97 4.49
C GLN A 251 11.09 13.03 3.00
N LEU A 252 10.49 13.95 2.24
CA LEU A 252 10.82 14.13 0.82
C LEU A 252 12.18 14.78 0.60
N ALA A 253 12.61 15.69 1.50
CA ALA A 253 13.97 16.26 1.46
C ALA A 253 15.07 15.20 1.66
N SER A 254 14.80 14.21 2.52
CA SER A 254 15.73 13.11 2.77
C SER A 254 15.59 11.92 1.80
N SER A 255 14.54 11.89 0.98
CA SER A 255 14.29 10.81 0.01
C SER A 255 15.30 10.85 -1.15
N ALA A 256 15.73 9.67 -1.57
CA ALA A 256 16.63 9.50 -2.71
C ALA A 256 15.97 9.72 -4.07
N GLY A 257 14.64 9.58 -4.13
CA GLY A 257 13.84 9.83 -5.32
C GLY A 257 12.36 9.60 -5.05
N VAL A 258 11.52 9.98 -6.01
CA VAL A 258 10.07 9.76 -5.98
C VAL A 258 9.65 9.04 -7.24
N MET A 259 8.98 7.89 -7.09
CA MET A 259 8.37 7.16 -8.20
C MET A 259 6.94 7.65 -8.40
N VAL A 260 6.59 7.99 -9.64
CA VAL A 260 5.21 8.27 -10.05
C VAL A 260 4.78 7.22 -11.06
N LEU A 261 3.59 6.67 -10.85
CA LEU A 261 2.98 5.65 -11.72
C LEU A 261 1.72 6.24 -12.35
N VAL A 262 1.64 6.22 -13.67
CA VAL A 262 0.55 6.80 -14.45
C VAL A 262 -0.09 5.70 -15.28
N ALA A 263 -1.37 5.42 -15.04
CA ALA A 263 -2.14 4.52 -15.89
C ALA A 263 -2.64 5.23 -17.15
N ASP A 264 -2.76 4.51 -18.26
CA ASP A 264 -3.28 5.04 -19.53
C ASP A 264 -4.77 5.44 -19.46
N THR A 265 -5.48 4.92 -18.47
CA THR A 265 -6.93 5.13 -18.28
C THR A 265 -7.23 5.49 -16.84
N ASP A 266 -8.16 6.43 -16.66
CA ASP A 266 -8.68 6.84 -15.35
C ASP A 266 -10.00 6.10 -15.06
N ASP A 267 -9.88 4.78 -14.93
CA ASP A 267 -11.00 3.87 -14.67
C ASP A 267 -10.54 2.70 -13.77
N PRO A 268 -11.46 1.83 -13.28
CA PRO A 268 -11.10 0.72 -12.42
C PRO A 268 -10.00 -0.20 -12.98
N ALA A 269 -9.94 -0.45 -14.29
CA ALA A 269 -8.91 -1.28 -14.87
C ALA A 269 -7.54 -0.59 -14.83
N GLY A 270 -7.49 0.70 -15.16
CA GLY A 270 -6.30 1.54 -15.02
C GLY A 270 -5.80 1.65 -13.58
N TRP A 271 -6.70 1.89 -12.62
CA TRP A 271 -6.35 1.97 -11.20
C TRP A 271 -5.83 0.65 -10.65
N ILE A 272 -6.44 -0.49 -11.03
CA ILE A 272 -5.94 -1.83 -10.70
C ILE A 272 -4.54 -2.03 -11.30
N ALA A 273 -4.31 -1.64 -12.54
CA ALA A 273 -3.00 -1.76 -13.18
C ALA A 273 -1.93 -0.93 -12.46
N ALA A 274 -2.25 0.33 -12.08
CA ALA A 274 -1.36 1.17 -11.28
C ALA A 274 -1.05 0.55 -9.92
N GLY A 275 -2.04 -0.02 -9.24
CA GLY A 275 -1.87 -0.76 -7.99
C GLY A 275 -0.93 -1.95 -8.12
N ARG A 276 -1.07 -2.73 -9.19
CA ARG A 276 -0.14 -3.84 -9.49
C ARG A 276 1.29 -3.33 -9.67
N ALA A 277 1.48 -2.26 -10.46
CA ALA A 277 2.79 -1.65 -10.68
C ALA A 277 3.41 -1.15 -9.36
N ALA A 278 2.61 -0.50 -8.51
CA ALA A 278 3.04 -0.01 -7.20
C ALA A 278 3.49 -1.15 -6.27
N GLN A 279 2.77 -2.27 -6.29
CA GLN A 279 3.15 -3.44 -5.50
C GLN A 279 4.43 -4.10 -6.05
N ARG A 280 4.62 -4.18 -7.37
CA ARG A 280 5.87 -4.68 -7.96
C ARG A 280 7.06 -3.83 -7.54
N PHE A 281 6.92 -2.50 -7.63
CA PHE A 281 7.93 -1.54 -7.16
C PHE A 281 8.27 -1.78 -5.69
N ALA A 282 7.25 -1.89 -4.84
CA ALA A 282 7.43 -2.10 -3.40
C ALA A 282 8.15 -3.41 -3.05
N LEU A 283 7.81 -4.50 -3.74
CA LEU A 283 8.48 -5.78 -3.55
C LEU A 283 9.93 -5.73 -4.04
N GLU A 284 10.19 -5.09 -5.17
CA GLU A 284 11.55 -4.93 -5.70
C GLU A 284 12.42 -4.04 -4.80
N ALA A 285 11.89 -2.92 -4.31
CA ALA A 285 12.56 -2.09 -3.32
C ALA A 285 12.93 -2.90 -2.06
N THR A 286 12.05 -3.81 -1.63
CA THR A 286 12.32 -4.70 -0.50
C THR A 286 13.41 -5.74 -0.81
N VAL A 287 13.47 -6.25 -2.04
CA VAL A 287 14.54 -7.16 -2.51
C VAL A 287 15.91 -6.45 -2.49
N LEU A 288 15.93 -5.18 -2.90
CA LEU A 288 17.13 -4.32 -2.92
C LEU A 288 17.49 -3.72 -1.54
N ASP A 289 16.78 -4.11 -0.47
CA ASP A 289 16.91 -3.54 0.88
C ASP A 289 16.73 -2.01 0.95
N LEU A 290 15.98 -1.45 0.01
CA LEU A 290 15.55 -0.06 0.03
C LEU A 290 14.31 0.11 0.92
N ARG A 291 14.07 1.35 1.36
CA ARG A 291 12.87 1.74 2.11
C ARG A 291 12.05 2.69 1.26
N TYR A 292 10.74 2.54 1.30
CA TYR A 292 9.83 3.39 0.54
C TYR A 292 8.61 3.75 1.40
N ALA A 293 7.90 4.80 1.00
CA ALA A 293 6.57 5.12 1.48
C ALA A 293 5.70 5.62 0.34
N SER A 294 4.40 5.33 0.42
CA SER A 294 3.41 5.95 -0.46
C SER A 294 3.08 7.35 0.04
N VAL A 295 3.12 8.33 -0.88
CA VAL A 295 2.64 9.70 -0.70
C VAL A 295 1.53 9.95 -1.70
N ASN A 296 0.33 10.16 -1.17
CA ASN A 296 -0.91 9.97 -1.91
C ASN A 296 -1.71 11.26 -2.11
N GLN A 297 -1.40 12.29 -1.34
CA GLN A 297 -2.19 13.52 -1.29
C GLN A 297 -2.39 14.18 -2.66
N PRO A 298 -1.38 14.22 -3.56
CA PRO A 298 -1.56 14.79 -4.89
C PRO A 298 -2.54 14.03 -5.79
N VAL A 299 -2.77 12.73 -5.54
CA VAL A 299 -3.71 11.91 -6.30
C VAL A 299 -5.08 11.82 -5.62
N GLU A 300 -5.13 11.86 -4.29
CA GLU A 300 -6.38 11.82 -3.50
C GLU A 300 -7.16 13.13 -3.59
N VAL A 301 -6.46 14.26 -3.58
CA VAL A 301 -7.12 15.57 -3.59
C VAL A 301 -7.43 15.97 -5.02
N LEU A 302 -8.71 15.84 -5.42
CA LEU A 302 -9.20 16.14 -6.77
C LEU A 302 -8.83 17.54 -7.26
N SER A 303 -8.70 18.53 -6.36
CA SER A 303 -8.28 19.89 -6.74
C SER A 303 -6.78 20.03 -7.01
N VAL A 304 -5.94 19.10 -6.53
CA VAL A 304 -4.48 19.08 -6.72
C VAL A 304 -4.07 18.18 -7.87
N ARG A 305 -4.85 17.11 -8.14
CA ARG A 305 -4.59 16.13 -9.22
C ARG A 305 -4.26 16.79 -10.59
N PRO A 306 -4.97 17.83 -11.06
CA PRO A 306 -4.65 18.50 -12.33
C PRO A 306 -3.27 19.17 -12.35
N ASP A 307 -2.78 19.64 -11.21
CA ASP A 307 -1.46 20.27 -11.11
C ASP A 307 -0.34 19.21 -11.15
N LEU A 308 -0.58 18.04 -10.56
CA LEU A 308 0.31 16.88 -10.74
C LEU A 308 0.35 16.43 -12.20
N MET A 309 -0.80 16.30 -12.86
CA MET A 309 -0.86 15.93 -14.28
C MET A 309 -0.07 16.92 -15.15
N ARG A 310 -0.26 18.24 -14.93
CA ARG A 310 0.51 19.27 -15.63
C ARG A 310 2.01 19.18 -15.36
N PHE A 311 2.42 18.82 -14.15
CA PHE A 311 3.83 18.58 -13.81
C PHE A 311 4.40 17.40 -14.61
N LEU A 312 3.64 16.32 -14.76
CA LEU A 312 4.01 15.11 -15.50
C LEU A 312 3.88 15.26 -17.02
N GLY A 313 3.17 16.30 -17.50
CA GLY A 313 2.90 16.50 -18.92
C GLY A 313 1.82 15.56 -19.48
N THR A 314 0.89 15.11 -18.63
CA THR A 314 -0.21 14.20 -18.96
C THR A 314 -1.59 14.85 -18.87
#